data_AF-A0A497PA80-F1
#
_entry.id   AF-A0A497PA80-F1
#
_cell.length_a   1.000
_cell.length_b   1.000
_cell.length_c   1.000
_cell.angle_alpha   90.00
_cell.angle_beta   90.00
_cell.angle_gamma   90.00
#
_symmetry.space_group_name_H-M   'P 1'
#
loop_
_entity.id
_entity.type
_entity.pdbx_description
1 polymer ?
#
loop_
_entity_poly.entity_id
_entity_poly.type
_entity_poly.pdbx_seq_one_letter_code
_entity_poly.pdbx_strand_id
1 'polypeptide(L)'
;MWKKIKQYFENAPSKLKISKALVELGLCIGEDGKIYCGTIELTATKIAKSLNVDRRIVKETAEAILSDDTLKHLFMNLKPAGPLLKDVAPYLGYGV
;
A
#
# COMPACT_ATOMS: atom_id res chain seq x y z
N MET A 1 -12.46 -4.04 9.36
CA MET A 1 -11.20 -4.58 8.79
C MET A 1 -9.93 -4.01 9.40
N TRP A 2 -9.81 -2.70 9.62
CA TRP A 2 -8.59 -2.10 10.19
C TRP A 2 -8.09 -2.72 11.51
N LYS A 3 -9.02 -3.11 12.41
CA LYS A 3 -8.67 -3.82 13.65
C LYS A 3 -7.90 -5.12 13.40
N LYS A 4 -8.25 -5.88 12.35
CA LYS A 4 -7.57 -7.14 12.00
C LYS A 4 -6.13 -6.89 11.55
N ILE A 5 -5.89 -5.90 10.68
CA ILE A 5 -4.53 -5.53 10.26
C ILE A 5 -3.68 -5.12 11.47
N LYS A 6 -4.25 -4.29 12.36
CA LYS A 6 -3.58 -3.87 13.60
C LYS A 6 -3.21 -5.04 14.50
N GLN A 7 -4.12 -5.99 14.70
CA GLN A 7 -3.87 -7.19 15.50
C GLN A 7 -2.79 -8.07 14.86
N TYR A 8 -2.85 -8.27 13.53
CA TYR A 8 -1.87 -9.09 12.82
C TYR A 8 -0.44 -8.56 12.95
N PHE A 9 -0.26 -7.23 12.97
CA PHE A 9 1.04 -6.57 13.11
C PHE A 9 1.27 -5.91 14.48
N GLU A 10 0.57 -6.36 15.53
CA GLU A 10 0.63 -5.71 16.84
C GLU A 10 2.05 -5.69 17.43
N ASN A 11 2.81 -6.76 17.23
CA ASN A 11 4.19 -6.92 17.69
C ASN A 11 5.23 -6.46 16.65
N ALA A 12 4.79 -5.87 15.54
CA ALA A 12 5.64 -5.50 14.41
C ALA A 12 5.31 -4.07 13.92
N PRO A 13 5.69 -3.03 14.70
CA PRO A 13 5.27 -1.64 14.43
C PRO A 13 5.69 -1.12 13.05
N SER A 14 6.87 -1.53 12.57
CA SER A 14 7.34 -1.18 11.22
C SER A 14 6.47 -1.79 10.13
N LYS A 15 6.04 -3.06 10.28
CA LYS A 15 5.13 -3.74 9.33
C LYS A 15 3.75 -3.11 9.36
N LEU A 16 3.26 -2.72 10.54
CA LEU A 16 2.00 -1.98 10.69
C LEU A 16 2.06 -0.60 9.99
N LYS A 17 3.18 0.12 10.15
CA LYS A 17 3.40 1.42 9.48
C LYS A 17 3.35 1.28 7.96
N ILE A 18 4.00 0.26 7.41
CA ILE A 18 3.98 -0.04 5.97
C ILE A 18 2.57 -0.39 5.52
N SER A 19 1.90 -1.32 6.21
CA SER A 19 0.53 -1.75 5.89
C SER A 19 -0.46 -0.57 5.89
N LYS A 20 -0.29 0.37 6.84
CA LYS A 20 -1.06 1.60 6.89
C LYS A 20 -0.86 2.45 5.64
N ALA A 21 0.39 2.69 5.25
CA ALA A 21 0.71 3.48 4.07
C ALA A 21 0.15 2.86 2.78
N LEU A 22 0.22 1.53 2.65
CA LEU A 22 -0.37 0.83 1.51
C LEU A 22 -1.88 1.08 1.39
N VAL A 23 -2.61 1.00 2.51
CA VAL A 23 -4.06 1.27 2.54
C VAL A 23 -4.36 2.74 2.23
N GLU A 24 -3.64 3.68 2.85
CA GLU A 24 -3.87 5.12 2.68
C GLU A 24 -3.60 5.60 1.26
N LEU A 25 -2.59 5.03 0.60
CA LEU A 25 -2.20 5.38 -0.77
C LEU A 25 -2.88 4.50 -1.83
N GLY A 26 -3.64 3.48 -1.42
CA GLY A 26 -4.25 2.49 -2.30
C GLY A 26 -3.23 1.67 -3.10
N LEU A 27 -2.07 1.38 -2.50
CA LEU A 27 -1.04 0.55 -3.11
C LEU A 27 -1.40 -0.92 -2.95
N CYS A 28 -1.32 -1.68 -4.04
CA CYS A 28 -1.60 -3.11 -4.01
C CYS A 28 -0.33 -3.94 -3.93
N ILE A 29 -0.48 -5.19 -3.49
CA ILE A 29 0.58 -6.20 -3.55
C ILE A 29 0.21 -7.19 -4.64
N GLY A 30 1.13 -7.43 -5.59
CA GLY A 30 0.97 -8.43 -6.64
C GLY A 30 1.23 -9.85 -6.13
N GLU A 31 0.84 -10.85 -6.91
CA GLU A 31 1.12 -12.27 -6.61
C GLU A 31 2.63 -12.56 -6.53
N ASP A 32 3.44 -11.75 -7.22
CA ASP A 32 4.90 -11.80 -7.20
C ASP A 32 5.54 -11.16 -5.95
N GLY A 33 4.72 -10.70 -4.99
CA GLY A 33 5.19 -10.06 -3.76
C GLY A 33 5.66 -8.62 -3.93
N LYS A 34 5.48 -8.03 -5.12
CA LYS A 34 5.85 -6.65 -5.38
C LYS A 34 4.69 -5.69 -5.09
N ILE A 35 5.02 -4.43 -4.88
CA ILE A 35 4.05 -3.39 -4.52
C ILE A 35 3.81 -2.49 -5.73
N TYR A 36 2.56 -2.15 -6.00
CA TYR A 36 2.17 -1.39 -7.18
C TYR A 36 1.28 -0.18 -6.84
N CYS A 37 1.42 0.87 -7.64
CA CYS A 37 0.46 1.95 -7.76
C CYS A 37 -0.19 1.86 -9.15
N GLY A 38 -1.40 1.29 -9.23
CA GLY A 38 -1.99 0.94 -10.52
C GLY A 38 -1.10 -0.08 -11.26
N THR A 39 -0.61 0.28 -12.44
CA THR A 39 0.29 -0.57 -13.25
C THR A 39 1.78 -0.32 -12.97
N ILE A 40 2.11 0.63 -12.09
CA ILE A 40 3.49 1.05 -11.83
C ILE A 40 4.06 0.26 -10.65
N GLU A 41 5.11 -0.51 -10.88
CA GLU A 41 5.85 -1.20 -9.83
C GLU A 41 6.66 -0.20 -8.96
N LEU A 42 6.52 -0.32 -7.64
CA LEU A 42 7.26 0.46 -6.65
C LEU A 42 8.34 -0.41 -6.00
N THR A 43 9.59 0.03 -6.08
CA THR A 43 10.70 -0.71 -5.46
C THR A 43 10.68 -0.60 -3.95
N ALA A 44 10.96 -1.71 -3.26
CA ALA A 44 11.06 -1.76 -1.79
C ALA A 44 12.00 -0.68 -1.23
N THR A 45 13.09 -0.35 -1.94
CA THR A 45 14.03 0.72 -1.55
C THR A 45 13.37 2.11 -1.51
N LYS A 46 12.54 2.46 -2.50
CA LYS A 46 11.85 3.76 -2.53
C LYS A 46 10.79 3.86 -1.44
N ILE A 47 10.03 2.79 -1.23
CA ILE A 47 9.02 2.70 -0.16
C ILE A 47 9.69 2.83 1.21
N ALA A 48 10.77 2.08 1.42
CA ALA A 48 11.56 2.09 2.65
C ALA A 48 12.10 3.49 2.97
N LYS A 49 12.69 4.16 1.98
CA LYS A 49 13.19 5.53 2.11
C LYS A 49 12.05 6.51 2.45
N SER A 50 10.91 6.40 1.78
CA SER A 50 9.75 7.26 2.03
C SER A 50 9.15 7.07 3.42
N LEU A 51 9.19 5.85 3.96
CA LEU A 51 8.62 5.52 5.27
C LEU A 51 9.66 5.52 6.39
N ASN A 52 10.93 5.82 6.09
CA ASN A 52 12.06 5.73 7.03
C ASN A 52 12.10 4.37 7.76
N VAL A 53 12.09 3.28 6.99
CA VAL A 53 12.20 1.89 7.46
C VAL A 53 13.25 1.14 6.66
N ASP A 54 13.68 -0.04 7.12
CA ASP A 54 14.57 -0.91 6.34
C ASP A 54 13.82 -1.56 5.16
N ARG A 55 14.46 -1.64 3.99
CA ARG A 55 13.88 -2.26 2.78
C ARG A 55 13.56 -3.74 2.93
N ARG A 56 14.25 -4.46 3.81
CA ARG A 56 13.98 -5.88 4.13
C ARG A 56 12.61 -6.01 4.79
N ILE A 57 12.29 -5.10 5.71
CA ILE A 57 10.99 -5.07 6.40
C ILE A 57 9.86 -4.86 5.39
N VAL A 58 10.06 -4.05 4.33
CA VAL A 58 9.06 -3.89 3.27
C VAL A 58 8.75 -5.21 2.57
N LYS A 59 9.79 -5.97 2.20
CA LYS A 59 9.62 -7.29 1.57
C LYS A 59 8.95 -8.29 2.53
N GLU A 60 9.44 -8.38 3.75
CA GLU A 60 8.87 -9.25 4.78
C GLU A 60 7.42 -8.88 5.14
N THR A 61 7.03 -7.63 4.97
CA THR A 61 5.63 -7.19 5.16
C THR A 61 4.76 -7.70 4.01
N ALA A 62 5.22 -7.57 2.76
CA ALA A 62 4.49 -8.08 1.60
C ALA A 62 4.33 -9.61 1.68
N GLU A 63 5.40 -10.33 2.02
CA GLU A 63 5.37 -11.79 2.22
C GLU A 63 4.42 -12.20 3.35
N ALA A 64 4.45 -11.49 4.50
CA ALA A 64 3.54 -11.75 5.61
C ALA A 64 2.07 -11.52 5.21
N ILE A 65 1.78 -10.43 4.49
CA ILE A 65 0.44 -10.13 3.97
C ILE A 65 -0.03 -11.24 3.01
N LEU A 66 0.83 -11.70 2.11
CA LEU A 66 0.49 -12.75 1.16
C LEU A 66 0.31 -14.13 1.81
N SER A 67 0.82 -14.33 3.02
CA SER A 67 0.70 -15.58 3.78
C SER A 67 -0.62 -15.69 4.56
N ASP A 68 -1.37 -14.60 4.71
CA ASP A 68 -2.69 -14.58 5.34
C ASP A 68 -3.76 -14.37 4.27
N ASP A 69 -4.66 -15.34 4.07
CA ASP A 69 -5.66 -15.27 2.99
C ASP A 69 -6.57 -14.04 3.06
N THR A 70 -6.88 -13.57 4.27
CA THR A 70 -7.74 -12.40 4.46
C THR A 70 -7.00 -11.12 4.07
N LEU A 71 -5.76 -10.96 4.52
CA LEU A 71 -4.92 -9.81 4.18
C LEU A 71 -4.54 -9.85 2.69
N LYS A 72 -4.13 -11.00 2.18
CA LYS A 72 -3.85 -11.21 0.76
C LYS A 72 -5.01 -10.72 -0.10
N HIS A 73 -6.23 -11.19 0.16
CA HIS A 73 -7.39 -10.77 -0.62
C HIS A 73 -7.64 -9.26 -0.54
N LEU A 74 -7.44 -8.65 0.63
CA LEU A 74 -7.57 -7.20 0.80
C LEU A 74 -6.52 -6.42 0.00
N PHE A 75 -5.23 -6.72 0.22
CA PHE A 75 -4.12 -5.94 -0.33
C PHE A 75 -3.89 -6.18 -1.82
N MET A 76 -4.26 -7.34 -2.36
CA MET A 76 -4.23 -7.58 -3.81
C MET A 76 -5.30 -6.77 -4.56
N ASN A 77 -6.43 -6.47 -3.90
CA ASN A 77 -7.55 -5.75 -4.52
C ASN A 77 -7.56 -4.25 -4.23
N LEU A 78 -6.57 -3.72 -3.49
CA LEU A 78 -6.43 -2.28 -3.30
C LEU A 78 -6.23 -1.58 -4.64
N LYS A 79 -6.83 -0.39 -4.76
CA LYS A 79 -6.62 0.49 -5.90
C LYS A 79 -6.39 1.92 -5.39
N PRO A 80 -5.52 2.70 -6.04
CA PRO A 80 -5.40 4.12 -5.74
C PRO A 80 -6.76 4.80 -5.90
N ALA A 81 -7.13 5.65 -4.95
CA ALA A 81 -8.40 6.38 -4.99
C ALA A 81 -8.50 7.37 -6.17
N GLY A 82 -7.39 7.60 -6.88
CA GLY A 82 -7.27 8.59 -7.96
C GLY A 82 -6.85 9.97 -7.45
N PRO A 83 -6.54 10.88 -8.37
CA PRO A 83 -6.18 12.26 -8.03
C PRO A 83 -7.41 13.04 -7.55
N LEU A 84 -7.23 13.88 -6.53
CA LEU A 84 -8.21 14.94 -6.22
C LEU A 84 -8.11 16.02 -7.30
N LEU A 85 -9.10 16.10 -8.17
CA LEU A 85 -9.05 16.99 -9.33
C LEU A 85 -9.49 18.44 -9.05
N LYS A 86 -9.85 18.80 -7.81
CA LYS A 86 -10.46 20.10 -7.47
C LYS A 86 -9.77 21.30 -8.13
N ASP A 87 -8.45 21.41 -7.99
CA ASP A 87 -7.70 22.58 -8.44
C ASP A 87 -7.25 22.49 -9.91
N VAL A 88 -7.36 21.30 -10.51
CA VAL A 88 -6.97 21.05 -11.91
C VAL A 88 -8.16 20.80 -12.84
N ALA A 89 -9.37 20.67 -12.29
CA ALA A 89 -10.59 20.38 -13.03
C ALA A 89 -10.84 21.36 -14.20
N PRO A 90 -10.60 22.68 -14.07
CA PRO A 90 -10.77 23.61 -15.20
C PRO A 90 -9.86 23.28 -16.39
N TYR A 91 -8.62 22.86 -16.13
CA TYR A 91 -7.66 22.51 -17.19
C TYR A 91 -8.01 21.21 -17.91
N LEU A 92 -8.79 20.33 -17.26
CA LEU A 92 -9.24 19.06 -17.80
C LEU A 92 -10.62 19.15 -18.45
N GLY A 93 -11.24 20.34 -18.50
CA GLY A 93 -12.61 20.50 -18.98
C GLY A 93 -13.67 19.89 -18.05
N TYR A 94 -13.32 19.66 -16.77
CA TYR A 94 -14.22 19.15 -15.73
C TYR A 94 -14.78 20.26 -14.82
N GLY A 95 -14.45 21.52 -15.11
CA GLY A 95 -15.06 22.66 -14.43
C GLY A 95 -16.52 22.81 -14.87
N VAL A 96 -17.42 22.90 -13.89
CA VAL A 96 -18.81 23.36 -14.09
C VAL A 96 -18.84 24.88 -13.98
#